data_AF-A0A3B8W5R1-F1
#
_entry.id   AF-A0A3B8W5R1-F1
#
_cell.length_a   1.000
_cell.length_b   1.000
_cell.length_c   1.000
_cell.angle_alpha   90.00
_cell.angle_beta   90.00
_cell.angle_gamma   90.00
#
_symmetry.space_group_name_H-M   'P 1'
#
loop_
_entity.id
_entity.type
_entity.pdbx_description
1 polymer ?
#
loop_
_entity_poly.entity_id
_entity_poly.type
_entity_poly.pdbx_seq_one_letter_code
_entity_poly.pdbx_strand_id
1 'polypeptide(L)'
;VHALGQRPTLVGEFGIPFDMQEKAAFRTGDFTTQAEALDRSFRAMESNLLNYTLWNYTSDNDNTRGDQWNGEDLSIFSLSQKKSASGPDAGGRALEAAIRPYAFKVAGEPLAHYFDYEEGQYVLRFHVHRVTNLPTEIFVPDIHFGKGFDVWHSPGQLAFDEANDLLLFTSTGVGEQVIVIRKRD
;
A
#
# COMPACT_ATOMS: atom_id res chain seq x y z
N VAL A 1 29.31 12.42 6.43
CA VAL A 1 28.33 11.39 6.83
C VAL A 1 28.05 10.53 5.59
N HIS A 2 28.79 9.43 5.40
CA HIS A 2 28.73 8.57 4.20
C HIS A 2 28.91 7.10 4.57
N ALA A 3 28.35 6.64 5.70
CA ALA A 3 28.66 5.30 6.18
C ALA A 3 28.14 4.17 5.24
N LEU A 4 27.09 4.42 4.45
CA LEU A 4 26.43 3.38 3.65
C LEU A 4 26.51 3.59 2.12
N GLY A 5 26.61 4.83 1.61
CA GLY A 5 26.59 5.09 0.17
C GLY A 5 25.24 4.81 -0.50
N GLN A 6 25.23 4.60 -1.82
CA GLN A 6 24.02 4.20 -2.57
C GLN A 6 23.80 2.69 -2.48
N ARG A 7 23.08 2.26 -1.46
CA ARG A 7 22.74 0.84 -1.23
C ARG A 7 21.24 0.67 -1.13
N PRO A 8 20.68 -0.46 -1.62
CA PRO A 8 19.31 -0.83 -1.30
C PRO A 8 19.10 -0.81 0.21
N THR A 9 18.00 -0.18 0.63
CA THR A 9 17.64 -0.04 2.04
C THR A 9 16.22 -0.59 2.21
N LEU A 10 16.03 -1.33 3.30
CA LEU A 10 14.75 -1.82 3.77
C LEU A 10 14.51 -1.24 5.16
N VAL A 11 13.41 -0.50 5.33
CA VAL A 11 12.93 -0.10 6.65
C VAL A 11 12.27 -1.32 7.28
N GLY A 12 12.97 -1.93 8.23
CA GLY A 12 12.53 -3.21 8.82
C GLY A 12 11.21 -3.13 9.58
N GLU A 13 10.86 -1.97 10.14
CA GLU A 13 9.64 -1.82 10.92
C GLU A 13 9.14 -0.37 10.83
N PHE A 14 7.83 -0.22 10.67
CA PHE A 14 7.07 1.00 10.92
C PHE A 14 5.62 0.62 11.20
N GLY A 15 4.82 1.56 11.69
CA GLY A 15 3.40 1.31 11.99
C GLY A 15 2.86 2.38 12.92
N ILE A 16 1.68 2.13 13.46
CA ILE A 16 1.00 3.01 14.40
C ILE A 16 0.35 2.18 15.52
N PRO A 17 0.26 2.72 16.75
CA PRO A 17 -0.58 2.13 17.77
C PRO A 17 -2.06 2.26 17.39
N PHE A 18 -2.83 1.18 17.53
CA PHE A 18 -4.28 1.22 17.33
C PHE A 18 -5.03 1.72 18.57
N ASP A 19 -4.41 1.66 19.75
CA ASP A 19 -4.94 2.12 21.03
C ASP A 19 -4.76 3.64 21.29
N MET A 20 -4.43 4.41 20.23
CA MET A 20 -4.35 5.87 20.24
C MET A 20 -5.55 6.55 20.91
N GLN A 21 -5.30 7.75 21.45
CA GLN A 21 -6.30 8.59 22.10
C GLN A 21 -7.05 7.83 23.21
N GLU A 22 -6.29 7.16 24.08
CA GLU A 22 -6.83 6.38 25.19
C GLU A 22 -7.90 5.37 24.73
N LYS A 23 -7.64 4.64 23.63
CA LYS A 23 -8.56 3.62 23.08
C LYS A 23 -9.92 4.18 22.63
N ALA A 24 -9.99 5.43 22.17
CA ALA A 24 -11.25 6.06 21.75
C ALA A 24 -11.99 5.22 20.70
N ALA A 25 -11.28 4.78 19.65
CA ALA A 25 -11.81 3.95 18.57
C ALA A 25 -12.45 2.65 19.06
N PHE A 26 -12.02 2.11 20.20
CA PHE A 26 -12.52 0.82 20.70
C PHE A 26 -13.90 0.97 21.33
N ARG A 27 -14.22 2.18 21.80
CA ARG A 27 -15.52 2.55 22.36
C ARG A 27 -16.48 3.02 21.27
N THR A 28 -15.98 3.79 20.31
CA THR A 28 -16.80 4.39 19.24
C THR A 28 -17.01 3.45 18.06
N GLY A 29 -16.08 2.53 17.81
CA GLY A 29 -16.01 1.74 16.58
C GLY A 29 -15.47 2.51 15.37
N ASP A 30 -15.08 3.77 15.57
CA ASP A 30 -14.53 4.65 14.54
C ASP A 30 -13.00 4.59 14.57
N PHE A 31 -12.42 4.01 13.52
CA PHE A 31 -10.98 3.83 13.33
C PHE A 31 -10.39 4.78 12.28
N THR A 32 -11.12 5.84 11.89
CA THR A 32 -10.66 6.77 10.86
C THR A 32 -9.30 7.39 11.20
N THR A 33 -9.07 7.80 12.45
CA THR A 33 -7.77 8.36 12.84
C THR A 33 -6.62 7.34 12.71
N GLN A 34 -6.87 6.05 12.97
CA GLN A 34 -5.88 4.99 12.81
C GLN A 34 -5.54 4.81 11.34
N ALA A 35 -6.53 4.84 10.45
CA ALA A 35 -6.32 4.79 9.01
C ALA A 35 -5.52 5.99 8.50
N GLU A 36 -5.89 7.21 8.90
CA GLU A 36 -5.17 8.45 8.53
C GLU A 36 -3.72 8.45 9.03
N ALA A 37 -3.49 8.01 10.27
CA ALA A 37 -2.14 7.94 10.85
C ALA A 37 -1.27 6.89 10.13
N LEU A 38 -1.86 5.74 9.78
CA LEU A 38 -1.17 4.69 9.03
C LEU A 38 -0.84 5.15 7.61
N ASP A 39 -1.79 5.76 6.90
CA ASP A 39 -1.60 6.31 5.56
C ASP A 39 -0.50 7.37 5.53
N ARG A 40 -0.49 8.28 6.50
CA ARG A 40 0.58 9.27 6.64
C ARG A 40 1.96 8.62 6.72
N SER A 41 2.08 7.50 7.42
CA SER A 41 3.33 6.74 7.53
C SER A 41 3.70 6.08 6.21
N PHE A 42 2.75 5.46 5.50
CA PHE A 42 2.96 4.91 4.16
C PHE A 42 3.41 5.97 3.16
N ARG A 43 2.73 7.12 3.09
CA ARG A 43 3.07 8.22 2.19
C ARG A 43 4.49 8.74 2.41
N ALA A 44 4.96 8.73 3.67
CA ALA A 44 6.35 9.08 3.97
C ALA A 44 7.33 8.05 3.38
N MET A 45 7.03 6.75 3.45
CA MET A 45 7.87 5.72 2.83
C MET A 45 7.84 5.81 1.29
N GLU A 46 6.65 5.94 0.71
CA GLU A 46 6.42 6.00 -0.74
C GLU A 46 7.09 7.21 -1.38
N SER A 47 6.93 8.39 -0.78
CA SER A 47 7.55 9.63 -1.28
C SER A 47 9.08 9.60 -1.26
N ASN A 48 9.68 8.72 -0.46
CA ASN A 48 11.12 8.50 -0.39
C ASN A 48 11.59 7.26 -1.16
N LEU A 49 10.70 6.56 -1.89
CA LEU A 49 10.99 5.34 -2.63
C LEU A 49 11.65 4.26 -1.77
N LEU A 50 11.25 4.17 -0.49
CA LEU A 50 11.79 3.20 0.45
C LEU A 50 11.07 1.87 0.32
N ASN A 51 11.83 0.78 0.45
CA ASN A 51 11.23 -0.52 0.76
C ASN A 51 10.97 -0.59 2.26
N TYR A 52 9.90 -1.27 2.66
CA TYR A 52 9.49 -1.33 4.06
C TYR A 52 8.76 -2.62 4.39
N THR A 53 8.73 -2.93 5.69
CA THR A 53 7.90 -3.99 6.27
C THR A 53 7.05 -3.40 7.39
N LEU A 54 5.73 -3.52 7.27
CA LEU A 54 4.78 -3.02 8.25
C LEU A 54 4.81 -3.92 9.49
N TRP A 55 4.98 -3.31 10.66
CA TRP A 55 4.88 -3.97 11.95
C TRP A 55 3.47 -3.74 12.52
N ASN A 56 2.63 -4.76 12.66
CA ASN A 56 2.87 -6.18 12.43
C ASN A 56 1.59 -6.92 12.02
N TYR A 57 1.65 -8.24 11.98
CA TYR A 57 0.48 -9.11 11.99
C TYR A 57 0.58 -10.05 13.19
N THR A 58 -0.35 -9.90 14.14
CA THR A 58 -0.44 -10.72 15.36
C THR A 58 -1.80 -11.41 15.39
N SER A 59 -1.82 -12.72 15.14
CA SER A 59 -3.06 -13.48 14.90
C SER A 59 -4.00 -13.61 16.12
N ASP A 60 -3.47 -13.38 17.32
CA ASP A 60 -4.19 -13.41 18.59
C ASP A 60 -4.33 -12.00 19.22
N ASN A 61 -4.10 -10.94 18.44
CA ASN A 61 -4.36 -9.57 18.89
C ASN A 61 -5.85 -9.39 19.25
N ASP A 62 -6.09 -8.63 20.32
CA ASP A 62 -7.42 -8.15 20.71
C ASP A 62 -7.39 -6.71 21.26
N ASN A 63 -8.54 -6.05 21.34
CA ASN A 63 -8.63 -4.68 21.87
C ASN A 63 -8.41 -4.61 23.41
N THR A 64 -8.28 -5.74 24.10
CA THR A 64 -8.09 -5.79 25.56
C THR A 64 -6.62 -5.65 25.92
N ARG A 65 -5.75 -6.46 25.31
CA ARG A 65 -4.32 -6.58 25.61
C ARG A 65 -3.41 -6.33 24.39
N GLY A 66 -3.99 -5.98 23.24
CA GLY A 66 -3.24 -5.65 22.03
C GLY A 66 -2.56 -6.89 21.45
N ASP A 67 -1.30 -6.75 21.05
CA ASP A 67 -0.45 -7.77 20.42
C ASP A 67 -0.02 -8.89 21.39
N GLN A 68 -0.60 -8.93 22.60
CA GLN A 68 -0.26 -9.89 23.66
C GLN A 68 1.20 -9.82 24.14
N TRP A 69 1.95 -8.82 23.65
CA TRP A 69 3.36 -8.60 23.89
C TRP A 69 3.58 -7.18 24.38
N ASN A 70 4.22 -7.04 25.55
CA ASN A 70 4.68 -5.78 26.13
C ASN A 70 3.64 -4.63 26.23
N GLY A 71 2.34 -4.94 26.10
CA GLY A 71 1.27 -3.94 26.06
C GLY A 71 1.17 -3.18 24.73
N GLU A 72 1.87 -3.62 23.69
CA GLU A 72 1.79 -3.05 22.34
C GLU A 72 0.45 -3.39 21.68
N ASP A 73 0.01 -2.53 20.76
CA ASP A 73 -1.18 -2.77 19.94
C ASP A 73 -0.95 -2.24 18.51
N LEU A 74 -0.09 -2.90 17.75
CA LEU A 74 0.41 -2.44 16.44
C LEU A 74 -0.14 -3.27 15.26
N SER A 75 -0.70 -4.45 15.53
CA SER A 75 -1.13 -5.39 14.49
C SER A 75 -2.13 -4.81 13.48
N ILE A 76 -2.01 -5.12 12.20
CA ILE A 76 -3.07 -4.82 11.22
C ILE A 76 -4.29 -5.72 11.35
N PHE A 77 -4.27 -6.65 12.30
CA PHE A 77 -5.34 -7.61 12.57
C PHE A 77 -5.72 -7.60 14.04
N SER A 78 -7.01 -7.84 14.32
CA SER A 78 -7.50 -8.10 15.66
C SER A 78 -8.76 -8.96 15.64
N LEU A 79 -8.86 -9.91 16.57
CA LEU A 79 -10.06 -10.71 16.77
C LEU A 79 -11.27 -9.86 17.17
N SER A 80 -11.04 -8.71 17.80
CA SER A 80 -12.09 -7.77 18.19
C SER A 80 -12.76 -7.09 16.97
N GLN A 81 -12.05 -7.01 15.84
CA GLN A 81 -12.55 -6.44 14.59
C GLN A 81 -13.20 -7.49 13.69
N LYS A 82 -13.02 -8.78 13.98
CA LYS A 82 -13.60 -9.87 13.18
C LYS A 82 -15.13 -9.87 13.22
N LYS A 83 -15.75 -9.40 14.32
CA LYS A 83 -17.21 -9.31 14.54
C LYS A 83 -17.96 -10.49 13.86
N SER A 84 -18.94 -10.21 13.00
CA SER A 84 -19.64 -11.18 12.15
C SER A 84 -19.12 -11.22 10.71
N ALA A 85 -18.00 -10.53 10.43
CA ALA A 85 -17.42 -10.49 9.10
C ALA A 85 -16.76 -11.83 8.76
N SER A 86 -16.84 -12.21 7.48
CA SER A 86 -16.22 -13.40 6.92
C SER A 86 -15.34 -13.01 5.74
N GLY A 87 -14.34 -13.83 5.44
CA GLY A 87 -13.41 -13.59 4.34
C GLY A 87 -12.00 -13.24 4.83
N PRO A 88 -11.06 -13.03 3.90
CA PRO A 88 -9.65 -12.79 4.21
C PRO A 88 -9.42 -11.50 5.02
N ASP A 89 -10.27 -10.49 4.81
CA ASP A 89 -10.16 -9.18 5.46
C ASP A 89 -10.85 -9.12 6.84
N ALA A 90 -11.52 -10.19 7.25
CA ALA A 90 -12.27 -10.22 8.51
C ALA A 90 -11.33 -10.09 9.71
N GLY A 91 -11.43 -8.99 10.44
CA GLY A 91 -10.54 -8.66 11.56
C GLY A 91 -9.40 -7.72 11.19
N GLY A 92 -9.30 -7.30 9.92
CA GLY A 92 -8.36 -6.27 9.51
C GLY A 92 -8.64 -4.92 10.16
N ARG A 93 -7.58 -4.14 10.33
CA ARG A 93 -7.60 -2.79 10.90
C ARG A 93 -6.92 -1.84 9.92
N ALA A 94 -7.58 -0.73 9.61
CA ALA A 94 -7.09 0.27 8.65
C ALA A 94 -6.66 -0.32 7.29
N LEU A 95 -7.43 -1.29 6.77
CA LEU A 95 -7.10 -1.98 5.52
C LEU A 95 -7.11 -1.04 4.32
N GLU A 96 -7.96 -0.02 4.34
CA GLU A 96 -7.99 1.06 3.35
C GLU A 96 -6.65 1.79 3.24
N ALA A 97 -5.90 1.90 4.34
CA ALA A 97 -4.57 2.48 4.37
C ALA A 97 -3.48 1.44 4.14
N ALA A 98 -3.62 0.22 4.67
CA ALA A 98 -2.60 -0.82 4.65
C ALA A 98 -2.49 -1.57 3.31
N ILE A 99 -3.62 -1.83 2.66
CA ILE A 99 -3.68 -2.48 1.34
C ILE A 99 -3.66 -1.38 0.30
N ARG A 100 -2.58 -1.32 -0.49
CA ARG A 100 -2.32 -0.21 -1.41
C ARG A 100 -1.87 -0.74 -2.77
N PRO A 101 -2.22 -0.08 -3.88
CA PRO A 101 -1.56 -0.34 -5.15
C PRO A 101 -0.07 0.01 -5.05
N TYR A 102 0.77 -0.82 -5.65
CA TYR A 102 2.21 -0.57 -5.69
C TYR A 102 2.86 -1.25 -6.89
N ALA A 103 3.93 -0.65 -7.40
CA ALA A 103 4.71 -1.25 -8.48
C ALA A 103 5.67 -2.31 -7.91
N PHE A 104 5.27 -3.58 -8.00
CA PHE A 104 6.10 -4.71 -7.57
C PHE A 104 7.35 -4.87 -8.43
N LYS A 105 7.25 -4.57 -9.75
CA LYS A 105 8.39 -4.51 -10.67
C LYS A 105 8.27 -3.30 -11.57
N VAL A 106 9.37 -2.57 -11.76
CA VAL A 106 9.43 -1.41 -12.67
C VAL A 106 10.47 -1.68 -13.75
N ALA A 107 10.05 -1.63 -15.02
CA ALA A 107 10.94 -1.79 -16.17
C ALA A 107 11.68 -0.48 -16.49
N GLY A 108 12.37 0.08 -15.48
CA GLY A 108 13.02 1.38 -15.51
C GLY A 108 13.46 1.82 -14.10
N GLU A 109 13.85 3.08 -13.97
CA GLU A 109 14.19 3.70 -12.69
C GLU A 109 12.94 4.38 -12.10
N PRO A 110 12.42 3.94 -10.94
CA PRO A 110 11.32 4.65 -10.27
C PRO A 110 11.75 6.08 -9.90
N LEU A 111 10.91 7.06 -10.24
CA LEU A 111 11.14 8.47 -9.94
C LEU A 111 10.21 8.97 -8.83
N ALA A 112 8.97 8.48 -8.80
CA ALA A 112 8.00 8.76 -7.77
C ALA A 112 6.86 7.75 -7.84
N HIS A 113 6.24 7.46 -6.70
CA HIS A 113 4.92 6.87 -6.67
C HIS A 113 4.12 7.45 -5.50
N TYR A 114 2.79 7.42 -5.63
CA TYR A 114 1.87 7.96 -4.65
C TYR A 114 0.52 7.25 -4.75
N PHE A 115 -0.10 6.98 -3.60
CA PHE A 115 -1.48 6.51 -3.52
C PHE A 115 -2.31 7.41 -2.61
N ASP A 116 -3.52 7.71 -3.07
CA ASP A 116 -4.58 8.38 -2.33
C ASP A 116 -5.77 7.42 -2.20
N TYR A 117 -6.05 6.90 -1.00
CA TYR A 117 -7.16 5.97 -0.81
C TYR A 117 -8.52 6.67 -0.78
N GLU A 118 -8.58 7.95 -0.40
CA GLU A 118 -9.83 8.71 -0.38
C GLU A 118 -10.31 8.97 -1.83
N GLU A 119 -9.38 9.44 -2.66
CA GLU A 119 -9.63 9.67 -4.09
C GLU A 119 -9.58 8.37 -4.93
N GLY A 120 -9.03 7.29 -4.37
CA GLY A 120 -8.81 6.03 -5.08
C GLY A 120 -7.92 6.20 -6.30
N GLN A 121 -6.81 6.93 -6.15
CA GLN A 121 -5.90 7.27 -7.24
C GLN A 121 -4.47 6.87 -6.92
N TYR A 122 -3.85 6.11 -7.83
CA TYR A 122 -2.44 5.75 -7.79
C TYR A 122 -1.69 6.41 -8.95
N VAL A 123 -0.48 6.88 -8.68
CA VAL A 123 0.42 7.46 -9.69
C VAL A 123 1.79 6.80 -9.58
N LEU A 124 2.35 6.40 -10.72
CA LEU A 124 3.74 5.97 -10.87
C LEU A 124 4.42 6.81 -11.94
N ARG A 125 5.60 7.34 -11.61
CA ARG A 125 6.53 7.97 -12.55
C ARG A 125 7.85 7.20 -12.53
N PHE A 126 8.38 6.90 -13.71
CA PHE A 126 9.63 6.16 -13.84
C PHE A 126 10.35 6.52 -15.13
N HIS A 127 11.66 6.31 -15.18
CA HIS A 127 12.49 6.58 -16.35
C HIS A 127 12.86 5.29 -17.07
N VAL A 128 12.59 5.22 -18.37
CA VAL A 128 12.98 4.09 -19.22
C VAL A 128 14.26 4.46 -19.97
N HIS A 129 15.37 3.81 -19.64
CA HIS A 129 16.65 4.01 -20.35
C HIS A 129 16.73 3.25 -21.68
N ARG A 130 15.99 2.14 -21.78
CA ARG A 130 15.97 1.27 -22.97
C ARG A 130 14.60 0.61 -23.07
N VAL A 131 14.04 0.58 -24.27
CA VAL A 131 12.82 -0.19 -24.55
C VAL A 131 13.09 -1.68 -24.39
N THR A 132 12.25 -2.35 -23.62
CA THR A 132 12.29 -3.80 -23.41
C THR A 132 10.89 -4.39 -23.60
N ASN A 133 10.80 -5.70 -23.76
CA ASN A 133 9.52 -6.41 -23.80
C ASN A 133 9.03 -6.85 -22.41
N LEU A 134 9.72 -6.44 -21.33
CA LEU A 134 9.33 -6.75 -19.96
C LEU A 134 8.38 -5.67 -19.44
N PRO A 135 7.25 -6.05 -18.81
CA PRO A 135 6.32 -5.08 -18.27
C PRO A 135 6.81 -4.49 -16.95
N THR A 136 6.37 -3.27 -16.68
CA THR A 136 6.16 -2.78 -15.31
C THR A 136 4.91 -3.47 -14.76
N GLU A 137 5.00 -4.05 -13.57
CA GLU A 137 3.94 -4.80 -12.91
C GLU A 137 3.46 -4.02 -11.68
N ILE A 138 2.19 -3.66 -11.66
CA ILE A 138 1.57 -2.88 -10.59
C ILE A 138 0.44 -3.70 -9.99
N PHE A 139 0.52 -3.98 -8.70
CA PHE A 139 -0.60 -4.58 -7.96
C PHE A 139 -1.74 -3.57 -7.83
N VAL A 140 -2.97 -4.01 -8.12
CA VAL A 140 -4.18 -3.19 -8.12
C VAL A 140 -5.21 -3.84 -7.20
N PRO A 141 -5.29 -3.45 -5.92
CA PRO A 141 -6.12 -4.15 -4.94
C PRO A 141 -7.63 -3.94 -5.12
N ASP A 142 -8.38 -5.02 -5.00
CA ASP A 142 -9.85 -5.05 -5.12
C ASP A 142 -10.56 -4.10 -4.14
N ILE A 143 -10.04 -3.95 -2.91
CA ILE A 143 -10.63 -3.05 -1.89
C ILE A 143 -10.81 -1.61 -2.39
N HIS A 144 -9.94 -1.16 -3.31
CA HIS A 144 -9.98 0.18 -3.88
C HIS A 144 -10.56 0.23 -5.30
N PHE A 145 -10.37 -0.85 -6.07
CA PHE A 145 -10.59 -0.86 -7.51
C PHE A 145 -11.55 -1.96 -8.00
N GLY A 146 -12.21 -2.70 -7.11
CA GLY A 146 -13.08 -3.84 -7.44
C GLY A 146 -14.35 -3.49 -8.22
N LYS A 147 -14.74 -2.21 -8.21
CA LYS A 147 -15.80 -1.68 -9.09
C LYS A 147 -15.31 -1.33 -10.50
N GLY A 148 -14.02 -1.54 -10.76
CA GLY A 148 -13.33 -1.14 -11.97
C GLY A 148 -12.54 0.16 -11.80
N PHE A 149 -11.64 0.39 -12.74
CA PHE A 149 -10.70 1.51 -12.74
C PHE A 149 -10.34 1.92 -14.16
N ASP A 150 -9.88 3.16 -14.30
CA ASP A 150 -9.35 3.70 -15.54
C ASP A 150 -7.83 3.90 -15.43
N VAL A 151 -7.13 3.76 -16.55
CA VAL A 151 -5.68 3.89 -16.62
C VAL A 151 -5.30 4.95 -17.66
N TRP A 152 -4.61 6.00 -17.22
CA TRP A 152 -3.94 6.96 -18.10
C TRP A 152 -2.45 6.67 -18.08
N HIS A 153 -1.84 6.53 -19.24
CA HIS A 153 -0.44 6.14 -19.33
C HIS A 153 0.28 6.80 -20.49
N SER A 154 1.60 6.94 -20.36
CA SER A 154 2.50 7.24 -21.49
C SER A 154 2.35 6.21 -22.62
N PRO A 155 2.75 6.51 -23.87
CA PRO A 155 2.68 5.56 -24.97
C PRO A 155 3.27 4.19 -24.63
N GLY A 156 2.45 3.15 -24.76
CA GLY A 156 2.78 1.79 -24.35
C GLY A 156 1.61 0.84 -24.52
N GLN A 157 1.83 -0.42 -24.17
CA GLN A 157 0.83 -1.47 -24.18
C GLN A 157 0.40 -1.80 -22.75
N LEU A 158 -0.90 -1.99 -22.56
CA LEU A 158 -1.48 -2.45 -21.30
C LEU A 158 -2.00 -3.88 -21.45
N ALA A 159 -1.83 -4.65 -20.39
CA ALA A 159 -2.56 -5.89 -20.14
C ALA A 159 -2.90 -5.97 -18.65
N PHE A 160 -3.84 -6.84 -18.30
CA PHE A 160 -4.21 -7.10 -16.91
C PHE A 160 -4.16 -8.60 -16.65
N ASP A 161 -3.45 -8.99 -15.60
CA ASP A 161 -3.41 -10.36 -15.10
C ASP A 161 -4.41 -10.49 -13.95
N GLU A 162 -5.62 -10.96 -14.29
CA GLU A 162 -6.74 -11.12 -13.35
C GLU A 162 -6.44 -12.15 -12.24
N ALA A 163 -5.54 -13.10 -12.46
CA ALA A 163 -5.25 -14.13 -11.46
C ALA A 163 -4.41 -13.60 -10.30
N ASN A 164 -3.68 -12.50 -10.52
CA ASN A 164 -2.74 -11.93 -9.56
C ASN A 164 -3.03 -10.45 -9.24
N ASP A 165 -4.13 -9.89 -9.77
CA ASP A 165 -4.50 -8.48 -9.67
C ASP A 165 -3.37 -7.52 -10.13
N LEU A 166 -2.71 -7.85 -11.24
CA LEU A 166 -1.59 -7.07 -11.76
C LEU A 166 -1.94 -6.32 -13.04
N LEU A 167 -1.76 -5.00 -13.02
CA LEU A 167 -1.66 -4.18 -14.22
C LEU A 167 -0.24 -4.30 -14.81
N LEU A 168 -0.17 -4.67 -16.08
CA LEU A 168 1.07 -4.82 -16.83
C LEU A 168 1.19 -3.68 -17.84
N PHE A 169 2.26 -2.89 -17.76
CA PHE A 169 2.55 -1.81 -18.70
C PHE A 169 3.91 -2.00 -19.38
N THR A 170 3.92 -2.08 -20.71
CA THR A 170 5.15 -2.14 -21.51
C THR A 170 5.30 -0.84 -22.30
N SER A 171 6.32 -0.03 -21.96
CA SER A 171 6.59 1.22 -22.68
C SER A 171 7.10 0.95 -24.09
N THR A 172 6.68 1.78 -25.06
CA THR A 172 7.20 1.76 -26.44
C THR A 172 8.32 2.76 -26.67
N GLY A 173 8.67 3.57 -25.66
CA GLY A 173 9.63 4.66 -25.77
C GLY A 173 10.65 4.69 -24.63
N VAL A 174 11.64 5.57 -24.77
CA VAL A 174 12.59 5.91 -23.72
C VAL A 174 12.20 7.24 -23.06
N GLY A 175 12.81 7.53 -21.91
CA GLY A 175 12.54 8.74 -21.14
C GLY A 175 11.49 8.54 -20.05
N GLU A 176 10.97 9.64 -19.51
CA GLU A 176 10.01 9.62 -18.43
C GLU A 176 8.66 9.04 -18.88
N GLN A 177 8.15 8.09 -18.09
CA GLN A 177 6.86 7.45 -18.25
C GLN A 177 5.99 7.77 -17.04
N VAL A 178 4.68 7.92 -17.28
CA VAL A 178 3.68 8.14 -16.25
C VAL A 178 2.57 7.12 -16.41
N ILE A 179 2.12 6.55 -15.29
CA ILE A 179 0.91 5.73 -15.20
C ILE A 179 0.07 6.29 -14.07
N VAL A 180 -1.21 6.51 -14.33
CA VAL A 180 -2.22 6.91 -13.35
C VAL A 180 -3.34 5.90 -13.39
N ILE A 181 -3.69 5.34 -12.24
CA ILE A 181 -4.83 4.44 -12.05
C ILE A 181 -5.84 5.18 -11.18
N ARG A 182 -7.11 5.23 -11.59
CA ARG A 182 -8.18 5.85 -10.80
C ARG A 182 -9.38 4.93 -10.72
N LYS A 183 -9.97 4.80 -9.53
CA LYS A 183 -11.25 4.08 -9.36
C LYS A 183 -12.34 4.72 -10.23
N ARG A 184 -13.24 3.90 -10.76
CA ARG A 184 -14.49 4.38 -11.35
C ARG A 184 -15.52 4.60 -10.25
N ASP A 185 -16.35 5.62 -10.43
CA ASP A 185 -17.47 5.93 -9.53
C ASP A 185 -18.56 4.84 -9.55
#